data_AF-A0A8T8D2H9-F1
#
_entry.id   AF-A0A8T8D2H9-F1
#
_cell.length_a   1.000
_cell.length_b   1.000
_cell.length_c   1.000
_cell.angle_alpha   90.00
_cell.angle_beta   90.00
_cell.angle_gamma   90.00
#
_symmetry.space_group_name_H-M   'P 1'
#
loop_
_entity.id
_entity.type
_entity.pdbx_description
1 polymer ?
#
loop_
_entity_poly.entity_id
_entity_poly.type
_entity_poly.pdbx_seq_one_letter_code
_entity_poly.pdbx_strand_id
1 'polypeptide(L)'
;MILIGAGVLASTAFADAEPTILAVADFEFKDTSGEVRDQTAEHEARLKAFGVALQDGLSGNQKIDLVALPCQAEQCTIKDPGLVDLSKRARTVSVKYLLIGQVHKMSTLVGWVNRSAGFERQ
;
A
#
# COMPACT_ATOMS: atom_id res chain seq x y z
N MET A 1 -30.54 -22.07 55.19
CA MET A 1 -29.45 -22.71 54.41
C MET A 1 -29.55 -22.19 52.98
N ILE A 2 -28.78 -21.16 52.61
CA ILE A 2 -28.66 -20.68 51.23
C ILE A 2 -27.17 -20.41 51.01
N LEU A 3 -26.58 -21.19 50.12
CA LEU A 3 -25.19 -21.08 49.67
C LEU A 3 -25.13 -20.01 48.57
N ILE A 4 -24.37 -18.94 48.79
CA ILE A 4 -24.05 -17.98 47.73
C ILE A 4 -22.62 -18.29 47.28
N GLY A 5 -22.51 -18.99 46.15
CA GLY A 5 -21.24 -19.29 45.51
C GLY A 5 -20.66 -18.02 44.87
N ALA A 6 -19.46 -17.63 45.28
CA ALA A 6 -18.69 -16.58 44.64
C ALA A 6 -18.07 -17.12 43.34
N GLY A 7 -18.70 -16.82 42.20
CA GLY A 7 -18.11 -17.05 40.89
C GLY A 7 -17.05 -15.99 40.61
N VAL A 8 -15.79 -16.39 40.49
CA VAL A 8 -14.71 -15.52 40.03
C VAL A 8 -14.93 -15.23 38.55
N LEU A 9 -15.32 -13.98 38.23
CA LEU A 9 -15.32 -13.48 36.86
C LEU A 9 -13.87 -13.30 36.41
N ALA A 10 -13.32 -14.30 35.72
CA ALA A 10 -12.06 -14.16 35.01
C ALA A 10 -12.25 -13.11 33.90
N SER A 11 -11.85 -11.87 34.17
CA SER A 11 -11.81 -10.82 33.16
C SER A 11 -10.72 -11.19 32.15
N THR A 12 -11.11 -11.55 30.94
CA THR A 12 -10.18 -11.60 29.81
C THR A 12 -9.74 -10.17 29.56
N ALA A 13 -8.57 -9.79 30.06
CA ALA A 13 -7.92 -8.55 29.66
C ALA A 13 -7.70 -8.65 28.15
N PHE A 14 -8.47 -7.88 27.38
CA PHE A 14 -8.07 -7.56 26.01
C PHE A 14 -6.81 -6.75 26.18
N ALA A 15 -5.65 -7.39 25.96
CA ALA A 15 -4.40 -6.66 25.88
C ALA A 15 -4.60 -5.58 24.81
N ASP A 16 -4.61 -4.33 25.23
CA ASP A 16 -4.59 -3.18 24.34
C ASP A 16 -3.29 -3.32 23.53
N ALA A 17 -3.42 -3.81 22.31
CA ALA A 17 -2.27 -4.07 21.47
C ALA A 17 -1.67 -2.71 21.11
N GLU A 18 -0.41 -2.51 21.48
CA GLU A 18 0.31 -1.26 21.18
C GLU A 18 0.15 -0.90 19.70
N PRO A 19 -0.06 0.39 19.37
CA PRO A 19 -0.17 0.85 18.00
C PRO A 19 1.02 0.39 17.17
N THR A 20 0.73 -0.12 15.98
CA THR A 20 1.75 -0.58 15.04
C THR A 20 2.37 0.62 14.34
N ILE A 21 3.66 0.84 14.60
CA ILE A 21 4.43 1.90 13.93
C ILE A 21 4.68 1.52 12.47
N LEU A 22 4.11 2.30 11.55
CA LEU A 22 4.10 2.07 10.12
C LEU A 22 4.65 3.28 9.37
N ALA A 23 5.57 3.05 8.44
CA ALA A 23 5.90 4.03 7.41
C ALA A 23 5.27 3.65 6.07
N VAL A 24 4.94 4.65 5.26
CA VAL A 24 4.42 4.47 3.90
C VAL A 24 5.36 5.17 2.93
N ALA A 25 5.84 4.41 1.95
CA ALA A 25 6.57 4.95 0.80
C ALA A 25 5.57 5.39 -0.29
N ASP A 26 6.02 6.26 -1.19
CA ASP A 26 5.25 6.64 -2.36
C ASP A 26 5.04 5.43 -3.28
N PHE A 27 3.87 5.41 -3.93
CA PHE A 27 3.48 4.34 -4.82
C PHE A 27 3.96 4.63 -6.23
N GLU A 28 4.38 3.58 -6.92
CA GLU A 28 4.72 3.63 -8.34
C GLU A 28 3.49 3.45 -9.22
N PHE A 29 3.55 3.97 -10.45
CA PHE A 29 2.59 3.63 -11.49
C PHE A 29 3.29 2.90 -12.65
N LYS A 30 2.63 1.85 -13.15
CA LYS A 30 3.08 1.11 -14.33
C LYS A 30 1.89 0.93 -15.27
N ASP A 31 1.99 1.46 -16.48
CA ASP A 31 0.99 1.27 -17.52
C ASP A 31 1.49 0.26 -18.56
N THR A 32 0.76 -0.85 -18.73
CA THR A 32 0.99 -1.80 -19.83
C THR A 32 -0.31 -2.04 -20.61
N SER A 33 -1.22 -1.07 -20.63
CA SER A 33 -2.51 -1.17 -21.32
C SER A 33 -2.38 -1.08 -22.85
N GLY A 34 -1.33 -0.44 -23.36
CA GLY A 34 -1.13 -0.23 -24.80
C GLY A 34 -1.96 0.91 -25.38
N GLU A 35 -2.49 1.79 -24.54
CA GLU A 35 -3.24 2.98 -24.97
C GLU A 35 -2.35 3.94 -25.77
N VAL A 36 -2.89 4.49 -26.87
CA VAL A 36 -2.16 5.42 -27.75
C VAL A 36 -2.06 6.82 -27.15
N ARG A 37 -3.04 7.20 -26.32
CA ARG A 37 -3.09 8.52 -25.69
C ARG A 37 -2.09 8.58 -24.55
N ASP A 38 -1.23 9.60 -24.56
CA ASP A 38 -0.45 9.94 -23.37
C ASP A 38 -1.40 10.48 -22.28
N GLN A 39 -1.41 9.78 -21.14
CA GLN A 39 -2.18 10.16 -19.96
C GLN A 39 -1.29 10.30 -18.72
N THR A 40 0.03 10.49 -18.90
CA THR A 40 1.01 10.50 -17.81
C THR A 40 0.62 11.47 -16.69
N ALA A 41 0.30 12.72 -17.02
CA ALA A 41 -0.11 13.72 -16.03
C ALA A 41 -1.42 13.35 -15.28
N GLU A 42 -2.38 12.73 -15.97
CA GLU A 42 -3.63 12.26 -15.35
C GLU A 42 -3.34 11.16 -14.33
N HIS A 43 -2.48 10.20 -14.72
CA HIS A 43 -2.09 9.10 -13.85
C HIS A 43 -1.26 9.58 -12.64
N GLU A 44 -0.33 10.52 -12.83
CA GLU A 44 0.45 11.13 -11.73
C GLU A 44 -0.46 11.84 -10.72
N ALA A 45 -1.43 12.63 -11.20
CA ALA A 45 -2.39 13.31 -10.33
C ALA A 45 -3.24 12.32 -9.53
N ARG A 46 -3.71 11.24 -10.18
CA ARG A 46 -4.49 10.19 -9.53
C ARG A 46 -3.66 9.37 -8.54
N LEU A 47 -2.39 9.09 -8.84
CA LEU A 47 -1.47 8.39 -7.96
C LEU A 47 -1.17 9.21 -6.70
N LYS A 48 -0.97 10.52 -6.85
CA LYS A 48 -0.81 11.45 -5.72
C LYS A 48 -2.07 11.49 -4.85
N ALA A 49 -3.26 11.61 -5.47
CA ALA A 49 -4.53 11.59 -4.74
C ALA A 49 -4.75 10.26 -4.01
N PHE A 50 -4.38 9.14 -4.62
CA PHE A 50 -4.39 7.82 -3.98
C PHE A 50 -3.46 7.77 -2.77
N GLY A 51 -2.23 8.28 -2.88
CA GLY A 51 -1.28 8.32 -1.77
C GLY A 51 -1.79 9.11 -0.56
N VAL A 52 -2.42 10.27 -0.82
CA VAL A 52 -3.06 11.08 0.24
C VAL A 52 -4.21 10.32 0.89
N ALA A 53 -5.15 9.78 0.10
CA ALA A 53 -6.30 9.06 0.62
C ALA A 53 -5.90 7.79 1.42
N LEU A 54 -4.83 7.10 0.99
CA LEU A 54 -4.28 5.96 1.71
C LEU A 54 -3.74 6.37 3.08
N GLN A 55 -2.92 7.43 3.14
CA GLN A 55 -2.35 7.92 4.40
C GLN A 55 -3.46 8.41 5.35
N ASP A 56 -4.44 9.17 4.85
CA ASP A 56 -5.59 9.61 5.63
C ASP A 56 -6.38 8.43 6.22
N GLY A 57 -6.61 7.38 5.41
CA GLY A 57 -7.29 6.16 5.85
C GLY A 57 -6.50 5.37 6.91
N LEU A 58 -5.17 5.36 6.83
CA LEU A 58 -4.30 4.71 7.81
C LEU A 58 -4.22 5.49 9.11
N SER A 59 -4.07 6.82 9.05
CA SER A 59 -4.02 7.71 10.21
C SER A 59 -5.35 7.74 10.99
N GLY A 60 -6.48 7.44 10.35
CA GLY A 60 -7.77 7.27 11.02
C GLY A 60 -7.89 6.01 11.89
N ASN A 61 -6.93 5.07 11.80
CA ASN A 61 -6.94 3.82 12.56
C ASN A 61 -6.10 3.94 13.84
N GLN A 62 -6.75 3.86 15.01
CA GLN A 62 -6.10 3.96 16.33
C GLN A 62 -5.03 2.87 16.59
N LYS A 63 -5.02 1.80 15.80
CA LYS A 63 -4.02 0.72 15.90
C LYS A 63 -2.77 0.97 15.07
N ILE A 64 -2.69 2.08 14.33
CA ILE A 64 -1.60 2.40 13.44
C ILE A 64 -1.02 3.76 13.86
N ASP A 65 0.28 3.78 14.10
CA ASP A 65 1.04 5.02 14.27
C ASP A 65 1.83 5.29 12.99
N LEU A 66 1.45 6.32 12.24
CA LEU A 66 2.02 6.62 10.93
C LEU A 66 3.23 7.54 11.10
N VAL A 67 4.40 7.08 10.65
CA VAL A 67 5.64 7.85 10.72
C VAL A 67 6.13 8.20 9.32
N ALA A 68 6.48 9.46 9.10
CA ALA A 68 7.02 9.93 7.83
C ALA A 68 8.43 9.36 7.56
N LEU A 69 8.66 8.91 6.32
CA LEU A 69 9.99 8.52 5.89
C LEU A 69 10.85 9.76 5.61
N PRO A 70 12.15 9.74 5.99
CA PRO A 70 13.06 10.82 5.66
C PRO A 70 13.46 10.72 4.18
N CYS A 71 12.61 11.24 3.30
CA CYS A 71 12.82 11.31 1.86
C CYS A 71 13.39 12.70 1.50
N GLN A 72 14.46 12.74 0.69
CA GLN A 72 15.14 14.00 0.35
C GLN A 72 14.69 14.58 -0.99
N ALA A 73 14.13 13.74 -1.86
CA ALA A 73 13.54 14.13 -3.14
C ALA A 73 12.01 13.97 -3.05
N GLU A 74 11.29 14.58 -3.99
CA GLU A 74 9.82 14.46 -4.09
C GLU A 74 9.34 13.03 -4.37
N GLN A 75 10.24 12.11 -4.72
CA GLN A 75 9.91 10.72 -5.05
C GLN A 75 10.59 9.80 -4.04
N CYS A 76 9.78 9.06 -3.28
CA CYS A 76 10.24 8.09 -2.31
C CYS A 76 9.63 6.72 -2.57
N THR A 77 10.04 6.10 -3.67
CA THR A 77 9.37 4.93 -4.23
C THR A 77 10.29 3.71 -4.30
N ILE A 78 9.69 2.56 -4.65
CA ILE A 78 10.42 1.30 -4.88
C ILE A 78 11.45 1.40 -6.02
N LYS A 79 11.32 2.38 -6.94
CA LYS A 79 12.25 2.57 -8.07
C LYS A 79 13.33 3.60 -7.76
N ASP A 80 12.96 4.69 -7.11
CA ASP A 80 13.88 5.76 -6.71
C ASP A 80 13.53 6.22 -5.28
N PRO A 81 14.39 6.00 -4.27
CA PRO A 81 15.79 5.52 -4.36
C PRO A 81 15.95 4.00 -4.49
N GLY A 82 14.85 3.24 -4.44
CA GLY A 82 14.91 1.78 -4.46
C GLY A 82 14.62 1.14 -3.10
N LEU A 83 14.20 -0.14 -3.12
CA LEU A 83 13.78 -0.88 -1.92
C LEU A 83 14.84 -0.91 -0.82
N VAL A 84 16.11 -1.09 -1.18
CA VAL A 84 17.20 -1.19 -0.21
C VAL A 84 17.36 0.12 0.55
N ASP A 85 17.32 1.26 -0.14
CA ASP A 85 17.50 2.56 0.49
C ASP A 85 16.24 3.02 1.23
N LEU A 86 15.04 2.69 0.72
CA LEU A 86 13.80 2.84 1.49
C LEU A 86 13.85 2.07 2.80
N SER A 87 14.34 0.83 2.77
CA SER A 87 14.47 0.00 3.97
C SER A 87 15.47 0.59 4.96
N LYS A 88 16.59 1.15 4.49
CA LYS A 88 17.54 1.86 5.35
C LYS A 88 16.87 3.07 6.01
N ARG A 89 16.15 3.88 5.24
CA ARG A 89 15.42 5.07 5.76
C ARG A 89 14.38 4.67 6.79
N ALA A 90 13.58 3.63 6.53
CA ALA A 90 12.61 3.10 7.49
C ALA A 90 13.27 2.69 8.82
N ARG A 91 14.44 2.05 8.76
CA ARG A 91 15.20 1.71 9.99
C ARG A 91 15.66 2.93 10.79
N THR A 92 15.92 4.07 10.14
CA THR A 92 16.31 5.30 10.86
C THR A 92 15.18 5.90 11.68
N VAL A 93 13.93 5.59 11.34
CA VAL A 93 12.73 6.04 12.06
C VAL A 93 12.09 4.92 12.89
N SER A 94 12.80 3.81 13.10
CA SER A 94 12.40 2.69 13.97
C SER A 94 10.99 2.13 13.71
N VAL A 95 10.51 2.19 12.47
CA VAL A 95 9.19 1.64 12.13
C VAL A 95 9.21 0.11 12.19
N LYS A 96 8.08 -0.48 12.58
CA LYS A 96 7.91 -1.94 12.60
C LYS A 96 7.63 -2.49 11.21
N TYR A 97 6.90 -1.73 10.40
CA TYR A 97 6.57 -2.07 9.03
C TYR A 97 6.81 -0.90 8.09
N LEU A 98 7.14 -1.23 6.85
CA LEU A 98 7.26 -0.32 5.73
C LEU A 98 6.28 -0.79 4.64
N LEU A 99 5.29 0.04 4.32
CA LEU A 99 4.37 -0.19 3.21
C LEU A 99 4.96 0.41 1.92
N ILE A 100 5.04 -0.43 0.90
CA ILE A 100 5.54 -0.12 -0.45
C ILE A 100 4.57 -0.72 -1.46
N GLY A 101 4.45 -0.11 -2.64
CA GLY A 101 3.58 -0.67 -3.67
C GLY A 101 3.70 -0.01 -5.04
N GLN A 102 3.03 -0.64 -6.00
CA GLN A 102 2.88 -0.16 -7.37
C GLN A 102 1.45 -0.40 -7.83
N VAL A 103 0.85 0.62 -8.45
CA VAL A 103 -0.40 0.51 -9.18
C VAL A 103 -0.07 0.12 -10.62
N HIS A 104 -0.50 -1.06 -11.04
CA HIS A 104 -0.28 -1.56 -12.40
C HIS A 104 -1.60 -1.50 -13.18
N LYS A 105 -1.67 -0.59 -14.16
CA LYS A 105 -2.75 -0.53 -15.14
C LYS A 105 -2.51 -1.58 -16.21
N MET A 106 -3.37 -2.60 -16.21
CA MET A 106 -3.42 -3.66 -17.21
C MET A 106 -4.60 -3.39 -18.16
N SER A 107 -4.49 -3.82 -19.43
CA SER A 107 -5.64 -3.72 -20.35
C SER A 107 -6.81 -4.56 -19.82
N THR A 108 -8.04 -4.14 -20.12
CA THR A 108 -9.24 -4.98 -19.86
C THR A 108 -9.36 -6.12 -20.88
N LEU A 109 -8.58 -6.09 -21.96
CA LEU A 109 -8.56 -7.10 -23.03
C LEU A 109 -7.74 -8.37 -22.71
N VAL A 110 -7.15 -8.45 -21.52
CA VAL A 110 -6.26 -9.57 -21.12
C VAL A 110 -7.01 -10.91 -21.02
N GLY A 111 -8.34 -10.92 -21.16
CA GLY A 111 -9.17 -12.14 -21.22
C GLY A 111 -9.46 -12.73 -22.61
N TRP A 112 -9.19 -12.03 -23.74
CA TRP A 112 -9.71 -12.42 -25.07
C TRP A 112 -8.68 -12.58 -26.21
N VAL A 113 -7.37 -12.53 -25.96
CA VAL A 113 -6.40 -12.87 -27.01
C VAL A 113 -6.18 -14.39 -27.03
N ASN A 114 -7.14 -15.07 -27.65
CA ASN A 114 -6.87 -16.25 -28.46
C ASN A 114 -7.61 -16.07 -29.79
N ARG A 115 -6.97 -15.38 -30.75
CA ARG A 115 -7.37 -15.45 -32.16
C ARG A 115 -6.15 -15.65 -33.01
N SER A 116 -5.90 -16.92 -33.31
CA SER A 116 -5.31 -17.37 -34.57
C SER A 116 -6.07 -16.71 -35.73
N ALA A 117 -5.36 -15.93 -36.54
CA ALA A 117 -5.78 -15.54 -37.88
C ALA A 117 -4.54 -15.49 -38.78
N GLY A 118 -4.15 -16.67 -39.27
CA GLY A 118 -3.37 -16.77 -40.49
C GLY A 118 -4.31 -16.52 -41.66
N PHE A 119 -3.95 -15.55 -42.51
CA PHE A 119 -4.52 -15.39 -43.83
C PHE A 119 -3.36 -15.43 -44.83
N GLU A 120 -3.02 -16.64 -45.27
CA GLU A 120 -2.18 -16.86 -46.44
C GLU A 120 -3.16 -17.19 -47.59
N ARG A 121 -3.27 -16.29 -48.56
CA ARG A 121 -3.79 -16.63 -49.90
C ARG A 121 -2.58 -16.80 -50.81
N GLN A 122 -2.29 -18.04 -51.19
CA GLN A 122 -1.70 -18.38 -52.47
C GLN A 122 -2.65 -19.34 -53.18
#